data_AF-A0A2E0RPP2-F1
#
_entry.id   AF-A0A2E0RPP2-F1
#
_cell.length_a   1.000
_cell.length_b   1.000
_cell.length_c   1.000
_cell.angle_alpha   90.00
_cell.angle_beta   90.00
_cell.angle_gamma   90.00
#
_symmetry.space_group_name_H-M   'P 1'
#
loop_
_entity.id
_entity.type
_entity.pdbx_description
1 polymer ?
#
loop_
_entity_poly.entity_id
_entity_poly.type
_entity_poly.pdbx_seq_one_letter_code
_entity_poly.pdbx_strand_id
1 'polypeptide(L)'
;MLWAMDDPRPDGLVVLEYPYFETDGVSFSEESTYTEQAGALAAPDIVHFNHGLAEIFNALWSNGFEITLFEEHDSVPWPALGDQMVDVGDGEFRLVDRPERLPHSYTLRARLR
;
A
#
# COMPACT_ATOMS: atom_id res chain seq x y z
N MET A 1 4.51 -1.61 3.12
CA MET A 1 4.90 -0.44 3.95
C MET A 1 3.91 0.69 3.76
N LEU A 2 3.56 1.07 2.52
CA LEU A 2 2.60 2.15 2.25
C LEU A 2 1.30 2.08 3.07
N TRP A 3 0.68 0.91 3.19
CA TRP A 3 -0.55 0.72 3.99
C TRP A 3 -0.39 0.86 5.51
N ALA A 4 0.83 1.02 6.02
CA ALA A 4 1.11 1.31 7.41
C ALA A 4 1.26 2.82 7.68
N MET A 5 1.31 3.62 6.62
CA MET A 5 1.51 5.06 6.70
C MET A 5 0.22 5.76 7.14
N ASP A 6 0.37 6.84 7.90
CA ASP A 6 -0.71 7.79 8.16
C ASP A 6 -1.17 8.46 6.86
N ASP A 7 -2.41 8.94 6.87
CA ASP A 7 -3.00 9.75 5.79
C ASP A 7 -2.20 11.05 5.56
N PRO A 8 -2.37 11.73 4.42
CA PRO A 8 -1.62 12.95 4.09
C PRO A 8 -1.64 13.96 5.25
N ARG A 9 -0.45 14.22 5.83
CA ARG A 9 -0.33 15.10 6.99
C ARG A 9 0.03 16.53 6.57
N PRO A 10 -0.66 17.56 7.09
CA PRO A 10 -0.34 18.96 6.77
C PRO A 10 1.01 19.41 7.34
N ASP A 11 1.59 18.66 8.29
CA ASP A 11 2.91 18.93 8.88
C ASP A 11 4.08 18.36 8.06
N GLY A 12 3.80 17.64 6.96
CA GLY A 12 4.80 17.06 6.07
C GLY A 12 5.57 15.87 6.66
N LEU A 13 5.14 15.33 7.81
CA LEU A 13 5.76 14.16 8.41
C LEU A 13 5.34 12.87 7.69
N VAL A 14 6.25 11.90 7.68
CA VAL A 14 6.02 10.54 7.15
C VAL A 14 6.00 9.63 8.37
N VAL A 15 4.81 9.19 8.76
CA VAL A 15 4.56 8.54 10.06
C VAL A 15 3.95 7.17 9.84
N LEU A 16 4.47 6.17 10.55
CA LEU A 16 3.80 4.87 10.68
C LEU A 16 2.70 5.01 11.73
N GLU A 17 1.45 4.88 11.30
CA GLU A 17 0.28 4.90 12.18
C GLU A 17 -0.37 3.52 12.28
N TYR A 18 -0.53 2.84 11.14
CA TYR A 18 -1.19 1.54 11.09
C TYR A 18 -0.18 0.39 11.23
N PRO A 19 -0.63 -0.81 11.67
CA PRO A 19 0.23 -1.97 11.78
C PRO A 19 0.82 -2.38 10.43
N TYR A 20 2.14 -2.55 10.35
CA TYR A 20 2.77 -3.20 9.20
C TYR A 20 2.60 -4.72 9.22
N PHE A 21 2.70 -5.32 10.41
CA PHE A 21 2.47 -6.73 10.63
C PHE A 21 0.98 -7.02 10.79
N GLU A 22 0.57 -8.25 10.46
CA GLU A 22 -0.80 -8.70 10.59
C GLU A 22 -1.30 -8.56 12.03
N THR A 23 -2.54 -8.10 12.16
CA THR A 23 -3.33 -8.02 13.40
C THR A 23 -4.72 -8.60 13.13
N ASP A 24 -5.62 -8.54 14.11
CA ASP A 24 -7.03 -8.93 13.94
C ASP A 24 -7.82 -8.02 12.95
N GLY A 25 -7.14 -7.10 12.27
CA GLY A 25 -7.69 -6.16 11.29
C GLY A 25 -7.76 -4.73 11.82
N VAL A 26 -7.82 -3.77 10.90
CA VAL A 26 -8.06 -2.34 11.17
C VAL A 26 -9.39 -1.94 10.54
N SER A 27 -10.33 -1.44 11.33
CA SER A 27 -11.64 -1.02 10.85
C SER A 27 -11.62 0.41 10.31
N PHE A 28 -12.21 0.58 9.13
CA PHE A 28 -12.46 1.86 8.47
C PHE A 28 -13.94 1.94 8.06
N SER A 29 -14.40 3.13 7.72
CA SER A 29 -15.72 3.33 7.12
C SER A 29 -15.62 4.38 6.01
N GLU A 30 -16.00 4.03 4.79
CA GLU A 30 -15.99 4.91 3.62
C GLU A 30 -17.35 4.86 2.94
N GLU A 31 -18.06 5.99 2.91
CA GLU A 31 -19.42 6.05 2.33
C GLU A 31 -19.41 6.24 0.80
N SER A 32 -18.24 6.52 0.23
CA SER A 32 -18.03 6.82 -1.18
C SER A 32 -17.02 5.87 -1.81
N THR A 33 -16.89 5.94 -3.13
CA THR A 33 -15.80 5.31 -3.87
C THR A 33 -15.08 6.38 -4.67
N TYR A 34 -13.91 6.05 -5.19
CA TYR A 34 -13.12 6.92 -6.09
C TYR A 34 -13.85 7.32 -7.38
N THR A 35 -15.01 6.73 -7.69
CA THR A 35 -15.86 7.14 -8.82
C THR A 35 -17.03 8.03 -8.36
N GLU A 36 -17.19 9.19 -8.99
CA GLU A 36 -18.25 10.17 -8.65
C GLU A 36 -19.68 9.67 -8.94
N GLN A 37 -19.84 8.55 -9.65
CA GLN A 37 -21.12 8.06 -10.19
C GLN A 37 -21.84 7.07 -9.28
N ALA A 38 -21.13 6.53 -8.28
CA ALA A 38 -21.74 5.71 -7.26
C ALA A 38 -22.28 6.64 -6.18
N GLY A 39 -23.60 6.65 -5.97
CA GLY A 39 -24.17 7.21 -4.74
C GLY A 39 -23.60 6.51 -3.50
N ALA A 40 -24.10 6.85 -2.32
CA ALA A 40 -23.60 6.30 -1.06
C ALA A 40 -23.53 4.75 -1.09
N LEU A 41 -22.42 4.20 -0.59
CA LEU A 41 -22.21 2.76 -0.51
C LEU A 41 -23.20 2.12 0.47
N ALA A 42 -23.79 0.99 0.07
CA ALA A 42 -24.72 0.24 0.92
C ALA A 42 -24.03 -0.52 2.08
N ALA A 43 -22.71 -0.71 1.98
CA ALA A 43 -21.86 -1.35 2.98
C ALA A 43 -20.56 -0.54 3.09
N PRO A 44 -20.52 0.51 3.92
CA PRO A 44 -19.39 1.43 4.03
C PRO A 44 -18.25 0.90 4.92
N ASP A 45 -18.55 -0.08 5.77
CA ASP A 45 -17.58 -0.60 6.73
C ASP A 45 -16.59 -1.55 6.08
N ILE A 46 -15.30 -1.30 6.31
CA ILE A 46 -14.19 -2.02 5.71
C ILE A 46 -13.26 -2.49 6.83
N VAL A 47 -12.70 -3.69 6.69
CA VAL A 47 -11.62 -4.17 7.55
C VAL A 47 -10.40 -4.45 6.69
N HIS A 48 -9.29 -3.75 6.98
CA HIS A 48 -8.01 -3.93 6.31
C HIS A 48 -7.12 -4.90 7.08
N PHE A 49 -6.43 -5.75 6.33
CA PHE A 49 -5.45 -6.71 6.83
C PHE A 49 -4.12 -6.46 6.12
N ASN A 50 -3.14 -5.94 6.86
CA ASN A 50 -1.79 -5.79 6.35
C ASN A 50 -1.03 -7.10 6.52
N HIS A 51 -0.36 -7.52 5.44
CA HIS A 51 0.49 -8.69 5.45
C HIS A 51 1.94 -8.25 5.23
N GLY A 52 2.82 -8.63 6.16
CA GLY A 52 4.24 -8.34 6.05
C GLY A 52 4.88 -9.11 4.89
N LEU A 53 5.98 -8.61 4.33
CA LEU A 53 6.67 -9.29 3.23
C LEU A 53 7.10 -10.72 3.61
N ALA A 54 7.57 -10.92 4.84
CA ALA A 54 7.93 -12.24 5.33
C ALA A 54 6.76 -13.23 5.29
N GLU A 55 5.55 -12.76 5.62
CA GLU A 55 4.33 -13.58 5.60
C GLU A 55 3.97 -13.99 4.17
N ILE A 56 3.97 -13.02 3.25
CA ILE A 56 3.69 -13.23 1.82
C ILE A 56 4.68 -14.24 1.22
N PHE A 57 5.97 -14.08 1.49
CA PHE A 57 7.02 -14.95 0.94
C PHE A 57 6.94 -16.35 1.52
N ASN A 58 6.77 -16.47 2.84
CA ASN A 58 6.64 -17.77 3.49
C ASN A 58 5.37 -18.51 3.04
N ALA A 59 4.27 -17.81 2.79
CA ALA A 59 3.06 -18.41 2.23
C ALA A 59 3.32 -19.02 0.85
N LEU A 60 4.02 -18.29 -0.04
CA LEU A 60 4.39 -18.81 -1.36
C LEU A 60 5.31 -20.04 -1.26
N TRP A 61 6.39 -19.94 -0.48
CA TRP A 61 7.33 -21.06 -0.33
C TRP A 61 6.68 -22.30 0.27
N SER A 62 5.83 -22.13 1.29
CA SER A 62 5.13 -23.25 1.94
C SER A 62 4.14 -23.94 1.01
N ASN A 63 3.64 -23.22 -0.01
CA ASN A 63 2.77 -23.76 -1.06
C ASN A 63 3.54 -24.23 -2.31
N GLY A 64 4.87 -24.38 -2.22
CA GLY A 64 5.68 -24.95 -3.29
C GLY A 64 5.97 -23.99 -4.45
N PHE A 65 5.73 -22.69 -4.27
CA PHE A 65 6.09 -21.69 -5.28
C PHE A 65 7.59 -21.37 -5.25
N GLU A 66 8.16 -21.21 -6.43
CA GLU A 66 9.47 -20.61 -6.64
C GLU A 66 9.30 -19.12 -6.99
N ILE A 67 9.93 -18.24 -6.20
CA ILE A 67 9.99 -16.82 -6.50
C ILE A 67 11.01 -16.60 -7.62
N THR A 68 10.59 -15.92 -8.68
CA THR A 68 11.38 -15.65 -9.90
C THR A 68 11.70 -14.17 -10.11
N LEU A 69 11.00 -13.28 -9.39
CA LEU A 69 11.25 -11.85 -9.34
C LEU A 69 10.67 -11.30 -8.04
N PHE A 70 11.43 -10.44 -7.38
CA PHE A 70 10.91 -9.54 -6.38
C PHE A 70 11.60 -8.19 -6.55
N GLU A 71 10.81 -7.13 -6.67
CA GLU A 71 11.29 -5.77 -6.86
C GLU A 71 10.42 -4.82 -6.03
N GLU A 72 11.07 -3.98 -5.23
CA GLU A 72 10.40 -2.93 -4.45
C GLU A 72 10.50 -1.62 -5.22
N HIS A 73 9.41 -0.86 -5.21
CA HIS A 73 9.28 0.40 -5.90
C HIS A 73 9.08 1.52 -4.89
N ASP A 74 9.75 2.63 -5.12
CA ASP A 74 9.58 3.88 -4.37
C ASP A 74 8.51 4.79 -5.01
N SER A 75 7.63 4.22 -5.84
CA SER A 75 6.47 4.90 -6.42
C SER A 75 5.20 4.03 -6.44
N VAL A 76 4.07 4.70 -6.67
CA VAL A 76 2.73 4.10 -6.74
C VAL A 76 1.81 4.91 -7.68
N PRO A 77 0.81 4.32 -8.35
CA PRO A 77 0.06 4.99 -9.43
C PRO A 77 -1.06 5.93 -8.97
N TRP A 78 -0.92 6.54 -7.79
CA TRP A 78 -1.81 7.59 -7.28
C TRP A 78 -1.09 8.40 -6.18
N PRO A 79 -1.52 9.63 -5.85
CA PRO A 79 -0.89 10.45 -4.80
C PRO A 79 -1.27 9.95 -3.39
N ALA A 80 -0.76 8.80 -2.98
CA ALA A 80 -1.10 8.10 -1.75
C ALA A 80 -0.91 8.92 -0.46
N LEU A 81 0.04 9.86 -0.46
CA LEU A 81 0.35 10.76 0.66
C LEU A 81 0.10 12.23 0.28
N GLY A 82 -0.82 12.48 -0.67
CA GLY A 82 -1.25 13.81 -1.10
C GLY A 82 -0.09 14.70 -1.54
N ASP A 83 -0.03 15.91 -1.00
CA ASP A 83 0.97 16.95 -1.34
C ASP A 83 2.42 16.57 -0.97
N GLN A 84 2.63 15.47 -0.23
CA GLN A 84 3.96 14.96 0.07
C GLN A 84 4.58 14.19 -1.11
N MET A 85 3.82 13.98 -2.18
CA MET A 85 4.22 13.24 -3.36
C MET A 85 4.24 14.12 -4.61
N VAL A 86 5.08 13.74 -5.57
CA VAL A 86 5.18 14.36 -6.89
C VAL A 86 5.00 13.30 -7.96
N ASP A 87 4.31 13.68 -9.04
CA ASP A 87 4.22 12.90 -10.27
C ASP A 87 5.62 12.81 -10.91
N VAL A 88 6.12 11.59 -11.08
CA VAL A 88 7.44 11.30 -11.67
C VAL A 88 7.36 10.87 -13.13
N GLY A 89 6.19 10.97 -13.75
CA GLY A 89 5.88 10.49 -15.10
C GLY A 89 5.15 9.16 -15.11
N ASP A 90 4.56 8.82 -16.25
CA ASP A 90 3.85 7.55 -16.49
C ASP A 90 2.71 7.22 -15.51
N GLY A 91 2.18 8.23 -14.81
CA GLY A 91 1.12 8.08 -13.81
C GLY A 91 1.61 7.64 -12.43
N GLU A 92 2.92 7.62 -12.21
CA GLU A 92 3.54 7.21 -10.95
C GLU A 92 3.84 8.41 -10.05
N PHE A 93 3.66 8.22 -8.75
CA PHE A 93 3.91 9.23 -7.73
C PHE A 93 4.92 8.73 -6.72
N ARG A 94 5.81 9.61 -6.25
CA ARG A 94 6.87 9.33 -5.27
C ARG A 94 6.99 10.48 -4.27
N LEU A 95 7.49 10.20 -3.07
CA LEU A 95 7.82 11.24 -2.08
C LEU A 95 8.71 12.36 -2.65
N VAL A 96 8.40 13.61 -2.31
CA VAL A 96 9.20 14.78 -2.69
C VAL A 96 10.52 14.84 -1.91
N ASP A 97 10.45 14.68 -0.59
CA ASP A 97 11.61 14.75 0.31
C ASP A 97 12.14 13.35 0.64
N ARG A 98 13.43 13.12 0.33
CA ARG A 98 14.17 11.87 0.60
C ARG A 98 13.38 10.64 0.14
N PRO A 99 13.13 10.49 -1.17
CA PRO A 99 12.24 9.46 -1.70
C PRO A 99 12.62 8.02 -1.34
N GLU A 100 13.91 7.76 -1.17
CA GLU A 100 14.50 6.45 -0.91
C GLU A 100 14.09 5.81 0.43
N ARG A 101 13.37 6.53 1.30
CA ARG A 101 13.01 6.09 2.65
C ARG A 101 11.70 5.30 2.75
N LEU A 102 10.89 5.24 1.69
CA LEU A 102 9.59 4.58 1.71
C LEU A 102 9.41 3.68 0.49
N PRO A 103 9.32 2.35 0.66
CA PRO A 103 8.82 1.48 -0.39
C PRO A 103 7.30 1.63 -0.48
N HIS A 104 6.83 2.06 -1.64
CA HIS A 104 5.42 2.37 -1.89
C HIS A 104 4.68 1.14 -2.42
N SER A 105 5.28 0.43 -3.37
CA SER A 105 4.71 -0.78 -3.95
C SER A 105 5.80 -1.84 -4.19
N TYR A 106 5.40 -3.04 -4.59
CA TYR A 106 6.33 -4.09 -4.99
C TYR A 106 5.74 -4.93 -6.11
N THR A 107 6.61 -5.52 -6.92
CA THR A 107 6.28 -6.56 -7.90
C THR A 107 6.82 -7.90 -7.42
N LEU A 108 5.97 -8.90 -7.41
CA LEU A 108 6.31 -10.27 -7.03
C LEU A 108 5.85 -11.22 -8.13
N ARG A 109 6.78 -12.02 -8.65
CA ARG A 109 6.48 -13.07 -9.62
C ARG A 109 6.93 -14.41 -9.08
N ALA A 110 6.01 -15.36 -9.03
CA ALA A 110 6.29 -16.73 -8.64
C ALA A 110 5.67 -17.72 -9.62
N ARG A 111 6.22 -18.93 -9.68
CA ARG A 111 5.65 -20.06 -10.41
C ARG A 111 5.56 -21.27 -9.49
N LEU A 112 4.51 -22.06 -9.65
CA LEU A 112 4.39 -23.33 -8.94
C LEU A 112 5.46 -24.30 -9.48
N ARG A 113 6.13 -25.02 -8.57
CA ARG A 113 7.10 -26.06 -8.93
C ARG A 113 6.46 -27.30 -9.54
#